data_AF-A0A1H9F675-F1
#
_entry.id   AF-A0A1H9F675-F1
#
_cell.length_a   1.000
_cell.length_b   1.000
_cell.length_c   1.000
_cell.angle_alpha   90.00
_cell.angle_beta   90.00
_cell.angle_gamma   90.00
#
_symmetry.space_group_name_H-M   'P 1'
#
loop_
_entity.id
_entity.type
_entity.pdbx_description
1 polymer ?
#
loop_
_entity_poly.entity_id
_entity_poly.type
_entity_poly.pdbx_seq_one_letter_code
_entity_poly.pdbx_strand_id
1 'polypeptide(L)' 'DCGSKIGFLTANVVYALDRDDIREGFLKELRKLDLDDHL' A
#
# COMPACT_ATOMS: atom_id res chain seq x y z
N ASP A 1 8.36 4.31 -11.00
CA ASP A 1 7.94 5.18 -12.13
C ASP A 1 6.55 5.72 -11.85
N CYS A 2 6.43 6.96 -11.39
CA CYS A 2 5.12 7.58 -11.15
C CYS A 2 4.42 8.05 -12.44
N GLY A 3 5.04 7.88 -13.61
CA GLY A 3 4.42 8.16 -14.91
C GLY A 3 3.38 7.13 -15.34
N SER A 4 3.34 5.96 -14.68
CA SER A 4 2.33 4.93 -14.89
C SER A 4 1.34 4.84 -13.71
N LYS A 5 0.11 4.41 -13.98
CA LYS A 5 -0.92 4.23 -12.94
C LYS A 5 -0.47 3.26 -11.85
N ILE A 6 0.13 2.14 -12.24
CA ILE A 6 0.63 1.14 -11.29
C ILE A 6 1.77 1.74 -10.48
N GLY A 7 2.76 2.36 -11.12
CA GLY A 7 3.89 2.90 -10.37
C GLY A 7 3.53 4.08 -9.46
N PHE A 8 2.50 4.88 -9.79
CA PHE A 8 1.93 5.86 -8.88
C PHE A 8 1.34 5.20 -7.61
N LEU A 9 0.53 4.14 -7.78
CA LEU A 9 -0.06 3.43 -6.65
C LEU A 9 1.02 2.72 -5.80
N THR A 10 1.99 2.06 -6.44
CA THR A 10 3.12 1.43 -5.75
C THR A 10 3.90 2.45 -4.92
N ALA A 11 4.18 3.64 -5.47
CA ALA A 11 4.89 4.69 -4.74
C ALA A 11 4.12 5.16 -3.49
N ASN A 12 2.79 5.30 -3.58
CA ASN A 12 1.96 5.68 -2.44
C ASN A 12 1.93 4.59 -1.36
N VAL A 13 1.83 3.32 -1.75
CA VAL A 13 1.88 2.18 -0.80
C VAL A 13 3.21 2.14 -0.08
N VAL A 14 4.33 2.25 -0.81
CA VAL A 14 5.67 2.26 -0.20
C VAL A 14 5.83 3.45 0.73
N TYR A 15 5.41 4.65 0.30
CA TYR A 15 5.49 5.86 1.11
C TYR A 15 4.68 5.75 2.41
N ALA A 16 3.46 5.18 2.35
CA ALA A 16 2.64 4.98 3.53
C ALA A 16 3.24 3.97 4.53
N LEU A 17 3.99 2.97 4.03
CA LEU A 17 4.67 1.98 4.88
C LEU A 17 5.95 2.51 5.54
N ASP A 18 6.54 3.59 5.02
CA ASP A 18 7.75 4.24 5.55
C ASP A 18 7.45 5.35 6.59
N ARG A 19 6.15 5.63 6.82
CA ARG A 19 5.69 6.70 7.71
C ARG A 19 5.29 6.16 9.08
N ASP A 20 6.08 6.45 10.11
CA ASP A 20 5.86 5.98 11.49
C ASP A 20 4.47 6.31 12.07
N ASP A 21 3.88 7.44 11.68
CA ASP A 21 2.59 7.93 12.19
C ASP A 21 1.36 7.21 11.59
N ILE A 22 1.49 6.61 10.41
CA ILE A 22 0.36 5.97 9.70
C ILE A 22 0.58 4.49 9.36
N ARG A 23 1.83 4.00 9.39
CA ARG A 23 2.21 2.65 8.97
C ARG A 23 1.36 1.55 9.60
N GLU A 24 1.20 1.58 10.93
CA GLU A 24 0.46 0.54 11.65
C GLU A 24 -1.03 0.55 11.31
N GLY A 25 -1.63 1.75 11.17
CA GLY A 25 -3.00 1.89 10.70
C GLY A 25 -3.18 1.40 9.27
N PHE A 26 -2.24 1.73 8.38
CA PHE A 26 -2.27 1.34 6.99
C PHE A 26 -2.15 -0.18 6.81
N LEU A 27 -1.23 -0.85 7.53
CA LEU A 27 -1.11 -2.32 7.53
C LEU A 27 -2.39 -3.01 8.01
N LYS A 28 -3.07 -2.44 9.01
CA LYS A 28 -4.35 -2.98 9.49
C LYS A 28 -5.43 -2.95 8.42
N GLU A 29 -5.51 -1.87 7.65
CA GLU A 29 -6.47 -1.77 6.54
C GLU A 29 -6.10 -2.70 5.37
N LEU A 30 -4.81 -2.80 5.01
CA LEU A 30 -4.36 -3.75 3.97
C LEU A 30 -4.73 -5.20 4.29
N ARG A 31 -4.64 -5.62 5.55
CA ARG A 31 -5.03 -6.97 5.99
C ARG A 31 -6.52 -7.28 5.80
N LYS A 32 -7.38 -6.27 5.65
CA LYS A 32 -8.81 -6.48 5.39
C LYS A 32 -9.12 -6.76 3.91
N LEU A 33 -8.16 -6.52 3.02
CA LEU A 33 -8.36 -6.62 1.57
C LEU A 33 -8.38 -8.06 1.05
N ASP A 34 -8.27 -9.07 1.94
CA ASP A 34 -8.39 -10.51 1.65
C ASP A 34 -7.80 -10.89 0.27
N LEU A 35 -6.48 -10.75 0.15
CA LEU A 35 -5.75 -10.93 -1.10
C LEU A 35 -5.61 -12.40 -1.53
N ASP A 36 -6.25 -13.33 -0.81
CA ASP A 36 -6.08 -14.78 -0.97
C ASP A 36 -6.70 -15.34 -2.27
N ASP A 37 -7.57 -14.60 -2.97
CA ASP A 37 -8.27 -15.12 -4.16
C ASP A 37 -7.62 -14.75 -5.52
N HIS A 38 -6.56 -13.92 -5.55
CA HIS A 38 -6.03 -13.34 -6.80
C HIS A 38 -4.51 -13.20 -6.91
N LEU A 39 -3.71 -14.04 -6.22
CA LEU A 39 -2.25 -14.13 -6.41
C LEU A 39 -1.83 -15.36 -7.22
#